data_AF-A0A516SFT9-F1
#
_entry.id   AF-A0A516SFT9-F1
#
_cell.length_a   1.000
_cell.length_b   1.000
_cell.length_c   1.000
_cell.angle_alpha   90.00
_cell.angle_beta   90.00
_cell.angle_gamma   90.00
#
_symmetry.space_group_name_H-M   'P 1'
#
loop_
_entity.id
_entity.type
_entity.pdbx_description
1 polymer ?
#
loop_
_entity_poly.entity_id
_entity_poly.type
_entity_poly.pdbx_seq_one_letter_code
_entity_poly.pdbx_strand_id
1 'polypeptide(L)'
;MSLQSRLRWLFLANATVLVTHQIDAAYWHEWELFFIPGGNQVNLLLNIPIIALVMYSHNRVIADIRTGIAYYKLLAALGFLTVGIHSFFFLRGSESFIQPMSVALLVATFVLSTWQLFALRGLEKSTVLAAQ
;
A
#
# COMPACT_ATOMS: atom_id res chain seq x y z
N MET A 1 20.81 -9.44 7.70
CA MET A 1 20.10 -9.14 6.42
C MET A 1 20.59 -7.81 5.87
N SER A 2 20.87 -7.72 4.57
CA SER A 2 21.26 -6.45 3.93
C SER A 2 20.09 -5.44 3.96
N LEU A 3 20.39 -4.15 3.78
CA LEU A 3 19.38 -3.10 3.72
C LEU A 3 18.37 -3.35 2.59
N GLN A 4 18.84 -3.82 1.44
CA GLN A 4 17.99 -4.20 0.31
C GLN A 4 17.08 -5.38 0.64
N SER A 5 17.57 -6.41 1.33
CA SER A 5 16.73 -7.52 1.79
C SER A 5 15.65 -7.03 2.75
N ARG A 6 15.99 -6.15 3.71
CA ARG A 6 15.01 -5.57 4.63
C ARG A 6 13.92 -4.78 3.88
N LEU A 7 14.30 -3.97 2.89
CA LEU A 7 13.35 -3.23 2.07
C LEU A 7 12.40 -4.15 1.29
N ARG A 8 12.90 -5.24 0.70
CA ARG A 8 12.04 -6.22 0.01
C ARG A 8 11.01 -6.85 0.95
N TRP A 9 11.40 -7.18 2.17
CA TRP A 9 10.48 -7.71 3.18
C TRP A 9 9.48 -6.67 3.66
N LEU A 10 9.91 -5.41 3.85
CA LEU A 10 8.99 -4.30 4.16
C LEU A 10 7.97 -4.09 3.05
N PHE A 11 8.40 -4.13 1.78
CA PHE A 11 7.51 -4.05 0.63
C PHE A 11 6.52 -5.20 0.61
N LEU A 12 6.98 -6.43 0.81
CA LEU A 12 6.09 -7.59 0.83
C LEU A 12 5.05 -7.47 1.95
N ALA A 13 5.48 -7.13 3.16
CA ALA A 13 4.57 -6.93 4.29
C ALA A 13 3.55 -5.81 4.03
N ASN A 14 4.00 -4.67 3.49
CA ASN A 14 3.12 -3.55 3.16
C ASN A 14 2.11 -3.92 2.06
N ALA A 15 2.57 -4.60 1.01
CA ALA A 15 1.72 -5.08 -0.07
C ALA A 15 0.68 -6.09 0.42
N THR A 16 1.08 -7.02 1.30
CA THR A 16 0.16 -7.97 1.95
C THR A 16 -0.92 -7.24 2.71
N VAL A 17 -0.57 -6.29 3.59
CA VAL A 17 -1.55 -5.52 4.37
C VAL A 17 -2.49 -4.73 3.46
N LEU A 18 -1.98 -4.07 2.43
CA LEU A 18 -2.78 -3.30 1.46
C LEU A 18 -3.76 -4.18 0.67
N VAL A 19 -3.30 -5.34 0.20
CA VAL A 19 -4.18 -6.30 -0.50
C VAL A 19 -5.23 -6.86 0.45
N THR A 20 -4.86 -7.20 1.69
CA THR A 20 -5.83 -7.63 2.71
C THR A 20 -6.84 -6.53 3.01
N HIS A 21 -6.41 -5.27 3.04
CA HIS A 21 -7.32 -4.14 3.20
C HIS A 21 -8.29 -4.01 2.01
N GLN A 22 -7.91 -4.31 0.77
CA GLN A 22 -8.86 -4.35 -0.34
C GLN A 22 -9.91 -5.48 -0.20
N ILE A 23 -9.55 -6.60 0.42
CA ILE A 23 -10.51 -7.66 0.77
C ILE A 23 -11.49 -7.15 1.83
N ASP A 24 -11.00 -6.47 2.86
CA ASP A 24 -11.81 -5.83 3.89
C ASP A 24 -12.72 -4.73 3.31
N ALA A 25 -12.20 -3.93 2.36
CA ALA A 25 -12.96 -2.91 1.65
C ALA A 25 -14.12 -3.49 0.83
N ALA A 26 -13.91 -4.66 0.22
CA ALA A 26 -14.99 -5.37 -0.46
C ALA A 26 -16.07 -5.86 0.52
N TYR A 27 -15.69 -6.33 1.72
CA TYR A 27 -16.65 -6.67 2.78
C TYR A 27 -17.46 -5.46 3.23
N TRP A 28 -16.82 -4.29 3.36
CA TRP A 28 -17.46 -3.02 3.71
C TRP A 28 -18.21 -2.34 2.57
N HIS A 29 -18.35 -2.99 1.41
CA HIS A 29 -19.05 -2.45 0.25
C HIS A 29 -18.52 -1.06 -0.13
N GLU A 30 -17.18 -0.88 -0.12
CA GLU A 30 -16.52 0.41 -0.29
C GLU A 30 -16.97 1.17 -1.56
N TRP A 31 -17.42 0.46 -2.59
CA TRP A 31 -18.04 1.05 -3.77
C TRP A 31 -19.26 1.93 -3.44
N GLU A 32 -20.02 1.65 -2.38
CA GLU A 32 -21.15 2.46 -1.94
C GLU A 32 -20.67 3.79 -1.32
N LEU A 33 -19.56 3.76 -0.58
CA LEU A 33 -18.93 4.95 -0.01
C LEU A 33 -18.39 5.90 -1.10
N PHE A 34 -17.93 5.34 -2.22
CA PHE A 34 -17.47 6.11 -3.38
C PHE A 34 -18.54 6.36 -4.44
N PHE A 35 -19.79 5.95 -4.19
CA PHE A 35 -20.89 6.08 -5.15
C PHE A 35 -20.60 5.45 -6.53
N ILE A 36 -19.84 4.35 -6.55
CA ILE A 36 -19.49 3.61 -7.76
C ILE A 36 -20.67 2.70 -8.14
N PRO A 37 -21.27 2.85 -9.35
CA PRO A 37 -22.39 2.02 -9.78
C PRO A 37 -21.93 0.60 -10.12
N GLY A 38 -22.86 -0.35 -10.12
CA GLY A 38 -22.61 -1.74 -10.52
C GLY A 38 -22.08 -2.66 -9.40
N GLY A 39 -21.95 -2.13 -8.18
CA GLY A 39 -21.68 -2.91 -6.98
C GLY A 39 -20.36 -3.70 -7.03
N ASN A 40 -20.36 -4.89 -6.46
CA ASN A 40 -19.17 -5.73 -6.38
C ASN A 40 -18.57 -6.09 -7.75
N GLN A 41 -19.36 -6.17 -8.83
CA GLN A 41 -18.84 -6.49 -10.17
C GLN A 41 -17.86 -5.43 -10.67
N VAL A 42 -18.24 -4.15 -10.56
CA VAL A 42 -17.37 -3.03 -10.94
C VAL A 42 -16.22 -2.89 -9.94
N ASN A 43 -16.46 -3.11 -8.65
CA ASN A 43 -15.40 -3.13 -7.64
C ASN A 43 -14.29 -4.15 -7.98
N LEU A 44 -14.65 -5.36 -8.39
CA LEU A 44 -13.69 -6.39 -8.81
C LEU A 44 -12.94 -5.98 -10.09
N LEU A 45 -13.64 -5.42 -11.08
CA LEU A 45 -13.00 -4.92 -12.31
C LEU A 45 -11.99 -3.81 -12.03
N LEU A 46 -12.26 -2.93 -11.06
CA LEU A 46 -11.32 -1.89 -10.60
C LEU A 46 -10.16 -2.48 -9.79
N ASN A 47 -10.42 -3.53 -9.00
CA ASN A 47 -9.39 -4.19 -8.19
C ASN A 47 -8.37 -4.98 -9.02
N ILE A 48 -8.76 -5.56 -10.16
CA ILE A 48 -7.85 -6.29 -11.06
C ILE A 48 -6.60 -5.45 -11.41
N PRO A 49 -6.70 -4.24 -11.99
CA PRO A 49 -5.53 -3.43 -12.32
C PRO A 49 -4.77 -2.96 -11.07
N ILE A 50 -5.44 -2.69 -9.95
CA ILE A 50 -4.79 -2.30 -8.69
C ILE A 50 -3.90 -3.42 -8.16
N ILE A 51 -4.44 -4.64 -8.03
CA ILE A 51 -3.71 -5.81 -7.55
C ILE A 51 -2.60 -6.19 -8.55
N ALA A 52 -2.88 -6.15 -9.85
CA ALA A 52 -1.86 -6.39 -10.88
C ALA A 52 -0.69 -5.40 -10.78
N LEU A 53 -0.97 -4.12 -10.51
CA LEU A 53 0.06 -3.11 -10.28
C LEU A 53 0.90 -3.41 -9.04
N VAL A 54 0.30 -3.87 -7.94
CA VAL A 54 1.03 -4.28 -6.73
C VAL A 54 1.94 -5.48 -7.02
N MET A 55 1.44 -6.50 -7.72
CA MET A 55 2.23 -7.68 -8.10
C MET A 55 3.35 -7.34 -9.09
N TYR A 56 3.08 -6.48 -10.06
CA TYR A 56 4.09 -5.97 -10.98
C TYR A 56 5.17 -5.19 -10.23
N SER A 57 4.77 -4.32 -9.30
CA SER A 57 5.68 -3.57 -8.44
C SER A 57 6.60 -4.51 -7.64
N HIS A 58 6.06 -5.62 -7.12
CA HIS A 58 6.84 -6.66 -6.45
C HIS A 58 7.95 -7.24 -7.35
N ASN A 59 7.63 -7.57 -8.60
CA ASN A 59 8.62 -8.05 -9.57
C ASN A 59 9.70 -7.01 -9.84
N ARG A 60 9.34 -5.72 -9.93
CA ARG A 60 10.30 -4.64 -10.16
C ARG A 60 11.25 -4.41 -8.99
N VAL A 61 10.76 -4.48 -7.74
CA VAL A 61 11.63 -4.30 -6.55
C VAL A 61 12.59 -5.47 -6.32
N ILE A 62 12.27 -6.66 -6.84
CA ILE A 62 13.16 -7.82 -6.81
C ILE A 62 14.19 -7.74 -7.94
N ALA A 63 13.77 -7.43 -9.17
CA ALA A 63 14.60 -7.52 -10.36
C ALA A 63 15.82 -6.58 -10.34
N ASP A 64 15.61 -5.29 -10.07
CA ASP A 64 16.68 -4.31 -10.07
C ASP A 64 16.39 -3.18 -9.08
N ILE A 65 17.41 -2.78 -8.33
CA ILE A 65 17.25 -1.79 -7.28
C ILE A 65 17.04 -0.37 -7.84
N ARG A 66 17.66 -0.04 -8.97
CA ARG A 66 17.56 1.32 -9.56
C ARG A 66 16.14 1.58 -10.03
N THR A 67 15.58 0.64 -10.78
CA THR A 67 14.19 0.72 -11.22
C THR A 67 13.18 0.44 -10.11
N GLY A 68 13.55 -0.36 -9.10
CA GLY A 68 12.73 -0.68 -7.93
C GLY A 68 12.41 0.50 -7.01
N ILE A 69 13.28 1.53 -6.95
CA ILE A 69 13.07 2.73 -6.10
C ILE A 69 11.70 3.38 -6.35
N ALA A 70 11.30 3.54 -7.61
CA ALA A 70 10.02 4.13 -7.97
C ALA A 70 8.84 3.29 -7.43
N TYR A 71 8.96 1.96 -7.45
CA TYR A 71 7.91 1.05 -6.99
C TYR A 71 7.82 0.96 -5.46
N TYR A 72 8.94 1.09 -4.74
CA TYR A 72 8.89 1.30 -3.29
C TYR A 72 8.16 2.60 -2.94
N LYS A 73 8.39 3.69 -3.69
CA LYS A 73 7.67 4.96 -3.46
C LYS A 73 6.19 4.85 -3.80
N LEU A 74 5.86 4.20 -4.93
CA LEU A 74 4.49 3.96 -5.36
C LEU A 74 3.68 3.21 -4.29
N LEU A 75 4.17 2.08 -3.79
CA LEU A 75 3.43 1.30 -2.79
C LEU A 75 3.21 2.09 -1.49
N ALA A 76 4.23 2.84 -1.03
CA ALA A 76 4.07 3.69 0.14
C ALA A 76 3.06 4.82 -0.10
N ALA A 77 3.04 5.42 -1.30
CA ALA A 77 2.06 6.43 -1.67
C ALA A 77 0.64 5.88 -1.70
N LEU A 78 0.44 4.66 -2.21
CA LEU A 78 -0.85 3.95 -2.13
C LEU A 78 -1.27 3.74 -0.68
N GLY A 79 -0.35 3.35 0.20
CA GLY A 79 -0.62 3.23 1.64
C GLY A 79 -1.08 4.53 2.29
N PHE A 80 -0.42 5.65 2.01
CA PHE A 80 -0.87 6.94 2.53
C PHE A 80 -2.18 7.41 1.91
N LEU A 81 -2.42 7.11 0.63
CA LEU A 81 -3.70 7.41 -0.02
C LEU A 81 -4.85 6.67 0.68
N THR A 82 -4.71 5.36 0.89
CA THR A 82 -5.66 4.53 1.65
C THR A 82 -5.94 5.15 3.02
N VAL A 83 -4.89 5.37 3.82
CA VAL A 83 -5.05 5.95 5.17
C VAL A 83 -5.73 7.32 5.12
N GLY A 84 -5.37 8.17 4.15
CA GLY A 84 -5.96 9.50 3.98
C GLY A 84 -7.45 9.44 3.66
N ILE A 85 -7.86 8.57 2.74
CA ILE A 85 -9.28 8.42 2.37
C ILE A 85 -10.10 7.91 3.56
N HIS A 86 -9.65 6.86 4.26
CA HIS A 86 -10.39 6.35 5.41
C HIS A 86 -10.41 7.33 6.58
N SER A 87 -9.32 8.06 6.80
CA SER A 87 -9.31 9.14 7.80
C SER A 87 -10.36 10.21 7.48
N PHE A 88 -10.49 10.59 6.20
CA PHE A 88 -11.53 11.54 5.78
C PHE A 88 -12.94 11.01 6.06
N PHE A 89 -13.23 9.74 5.74
CA PHE A 89 -14.54 9.13 6.03
C PHE A 89 -14.81 8.98 7.53
N PHE A 90 -13.81 8.63 8.34
CA PHE A 90 -13.94 8.61 9.80
C PHE A 90 -14.24 10.00 10.38
N LEU A 91 -13.55 11.04 9.91
CA LEU A 91 -13.81 12.42 10.33
C LEU A 91 -15.21 12.92 9.91
N ARG A 92 -15.80 12.32 8.88
CA ARG A 92 -17.20 12.56 8.45
C ARG A 92 -18.24 11.74 9.22
N GLY A 93 -17.82 10.89 10.16
CA GLY A 93 -18.70 10.07 10.98
C GLY A 93 -19.16 8.77 10.31
N SER A 94 -18.43 8.25 9.32
CA SER A 94 -18.73 6.94 8.74
C SER A 94 -18.54 5.82 9.76
N GLU A 95 -19.50 4.89 9.82
CA GLU A 95 -19.41 3.68 10.64
C GLU A 95 -18.69 2.52 9.91
N SER A 96 -18.34 2.69 8.63
CA SER A 96 -17.56 1.69 7.89
C SER A 96 -16.12 1.62 8.41
N PHE A 97 -15.51 0.44 8.39
CA PHE A 97 -14.12 0.19 8.82
C PHE A 97 -13.82 0.42 10.31
N ILE A 98 -14.84 0.48 11.18
CA ILE A 98 -14.64 0.62 12.64
C ILE A 98 -14.27 -0.69 13.34
N GLN A 99 -14.33 -1.83 12.64
CA GLN A 99 -13.94 -3.12 13.21
C GLN A 99 -12.47 -3.09 13.64
N PRO A 100 -12.10 -3.77 14.75
CA PRO A 100 -10.73 -3.74 15.25
C PRO A 100 -9.69 -4.15 14.20
N MET A 101 -10.01 -5.13 13.35
CA MET A 101 -9.10 -5.56 12.29
C MET A 101 -8.99 -4.55 11.15
N SER A 102 -10.07 -3.89 10.74
CA SER A 102 -10.02 -2.80 9.76
C SER A 102 -9.11 -1.66 10.24
N VAL A 103 -9.25 -1.25 11.50
CA VAL A 103 -8.38 -0.25 12.12
C VAL A 103 -6.94 -0.74 12.19
N ALA A 104 -6.71 -1.99 12.58
CA ALA A 104 -5.37 -2.58 12.63
C ALA A 104 -4.70 -2.59 11.24
N LEU A 105 -5.44 -2.91 10.18
CA LEU A 105 -4.93 -2.86 8.80
C LEU A 105 -4.56 -1.43 8.39
N LEU A 106 -5.36 -0.42 8.73
CA LEU A 106 -5.06 1.00 8.44
C LEU A 106 -3.82 1.49 9.20
N VAL A 107 -3.71 1.16 10.50
CA VAL A 107 -2.54 1.51 11.31
C VAL A 107 -1.29 0.80 10.76
N ALA A 108 -1.38 -0.50 10.44
CA ALA A 108 -0.28 -1.25 9.85
C ALA A 108 0.15 -0.66 8.50
N THR A 109 -0.81 -0.29 7.64
CA THR A 109 -0.56 0.39 6.36
C THR A 109 0.22 1.69 6.56
N PHE A 110 -0.19 2.53 7.51
CA PHE A 110 0.51 3.78 7.84
C PHE A 110 1.93 3.53 8.34
N VAL A 111 2.10 2.62 9.31
CA VAL A 111 3.41 2.29 9.90
C VAL A 111 4.36 1.71 8.87
N LEU A 112 3.91 0.73 8.07
CA LEU A 112 4.74 0.06 7.07
C LEU A 112 5.12 1.00 5.93
N SER A 113 4.19 1.86 5.46
CA SER A 113 4.47 2.83 4.41
C SER A 113 5.47 3.89 4.87
N THR A 114 5.33 4.36 6.11
CA THR A 114 6.27 5.27 6.75
C THR A 114 7.65 4.63 6.89
N TRP A 115 7.73 3.42 7.43
CA TRP A 115 8.98 2.70 7.62
C TRP A 115 9.69 2.41 6.29
N GLN A 116 8.95 1.98 5.27
CA GLN A 116 9.47 1.74 3.94
C GLN A 116 10.14 2.99 3.36
N LEU A 117 9.53 4.17 3.46
CA LEU A 117 10.14 5.41 2.98
C LEU A 117 11.40 5.79 3.75
N PHE A 118 11.42 5.63 5.08
CA PHE A 118 12.62 5.91 5.88
C PHE A 118 13.76 4.96 5.54
N ALA A 119 13.49 3.66 5.39
CA ALA A 119 14.47 2.67 4.98
C ALA A 119 14.98 2.93 3.56
N LEU A 120 14.11 3.36 2.65
CA LEU A 120 14.48 3.67 1.26
C LEU A 120 15.43 4.87 1.18
N ARG A 121 15.17 5.93 1.97
CA ARG A 121 16.08 7.10 2.06
C ARG A 121 17.49 6.70 2.49
N GLY A 122 17.62 5.72 3.38
CA GLY A 122 18.93 5.19 3.80
C GLY A 122 19.67 4.50 2.65
N LEU A 123 18.94 3.79 1.78
CA LEU A 123 19.51 3.10 0.63
C LEU A 123 19.92 4.08 -0.47
N GLU A 124 19.05 5.02 -0.83
CA GLU A 124 19.33 6.03 -1.87
C GLU A 124 20.61 6.82 -1.55
N LYS A 125 20.78 7.25 -0.30
CA LYS A 125 22.02 7.93 0.15
C LYS A 125 23.26 7.05 -0.04
N SER A 126 23.17 5.78 0.31
CA SER A 126 24.28 4.82 0.19
C SER A 126 24.66 4.59 -1.28
N THR A 127 23.67 4.50 -2.17
CA THR A 127 23.89 4.32 -3.61
C THR A 127 24.51 5.56 -4.25
N VAL A 128 24.10 6.76 -3.85
CA VAL A 128 24.71 8.01 -4.33
C VAL A 128 26.16 8.13 -3.88
N LEU A 129 26.47 7.82 -2.62
CA LEU A 129 27.84 7.86 -2.09
C LEU A 129 28.77 6.85 -2.76
N ALA A 130 28.26 5.67 -3.13
CA ALA A 130 29.03 4.64 -3.83
C ALA A 130 29.27 4.93 -5.32
N ALA A 131 28.60 5.93 -5.89
CA ALA A 131 28.73 6.34 -7.29
C ALA A 131 29.63 7.58 -7.47
N GLN A 132 30.15 8.14 -6.37
CA GLN A 132 31.15 9.21 -6.33
C GLN A 132 32.54 8.60 -6.13
#